data_AF-A0A1I2AK82-F1
#
_entry.id   AF-A0A1I2AK82-F1
#
_cell.length_a   1.000
_cell.length_b   1.000
_cell.length_c   1.000
_cell.angle_alpha   90.00
_cell.angle_beta   90.00
_cell.angle_gamma   90.00
#
_symmetry.space_group_name_H-M   'P 1'
#
loop_
_entity.id
_entity.type
_entity.pdbx_description
1 polymer ?
#
loop_
_entity_poly.entity_id
_entity_poly.type
_entity_poly.pdbx_seq_one_letter_code
_entity_poly.pdbx_strand_id
1 'polypeptide(L)'
;MKTETEIIKELKGYKILAHKVNRLSLSTPCSSETRNLTKLKSQIDEAIQGMESLFPDYAKLLRLRYIDGKKADFVADSLHVCDRTFRRWKQQALGRYADLRCIG
;
A
#
# COMPACT_ATOMS: atom_id res chain seq x y z
N MET A 1 -10.89 -1.22 13.50
CA MET A 1 -9.60 -1.48 12.80
C MET A 1 -9.92 -2.14 11.46
N LYS A 2 -9.19 -1.82 10.40
CA LYS A 2 -9.41 -2.46 9.09
C LYS A 2 -9.00 -3.92 9.13
N THR A 3 -9.74 -4.75 8.40
CA THR A 3 -9.42 -6.17 8.19
C THR A 3 -8.28 -6.33 7.17
N GLU A 4 -7.60 -7.48 7.19
CA GLU A 4 -6.57 -7.82 6.20
C GLU A 4 -7.10 -7.72 4.75
N THR A 5 -8.35 -8.17 4.52
CA THR A 5 -8.95 -8.15 3.19
C THR A 5 -9.24 -6.73 2.69
N GLU A 6 -9.63 -5.82 3.58
CA GLU A 6 -9.81 -4.40 3.26
C GLU A 6 -8.50 -3.71 2.94
N ILE A 7 -7.45 -3.96 3.71
CA ILE A 7 -6.10 -3.42 3.47
C ILE A 7 -5.58 -3.91 2.11
N ILE A 8 -5.72 -5.21 1.82
CA ILE A 8 -5.29 -5.77 0.53
C ILE A 8 -6.08 -5.15 -0.64
N LYS A 9 -7.40 -4.95 -0.49
CA LYS A 9 -8.23 -4.29 -1.52
C LYS A 9 -7.76 -2.85 -1.75
N GLU A 10 -7.48 -2.10 -0.69
CA GLU A 10 -6.96 -0.74 -0.76
C GLU A 10 -5.62 -0.67 -1.49
N LEU A 11 -4.65 -1.51 -1.10
CA LEU A 11 -3.33 -1.54 -1.73
C LEU A 11 -3.40 -1.97 -3.20
N LYS A 12 -4.24 -2.95 -3.55
CA LYS A 12 -4.47 -3.35 -4.95
C LYS A 12 -5.12 -2.25 -5.78
N GLY A 13 -5.97 -1.43 -5.18
CA GLY A 13 -6.60 -0.29 -5.82
C GLY A 13 -5.67 0.91 -6.02
N TYR A 14 -4.49 0.92 -5.42
CA TYR A 14 -3.59 2.08 -5.40
C TYR A 14 -3.27 2.63 -6.78
N LYS A 15 -2.90 1.77 -7.75
CA LYS A 15 -2.56 2.25 -9.11
C LYS A 15 -3.74 2.91 -9.81
N ILE A 16 -4.95 2.38 -9.61
CA ILE A 16 -6.19 2.94 -10.15
C ILE A 16 -6.47 4.30 -9.49
N LEU A 17 -6.33 4.37 -8.17
CA LEU A 17 -6.48 5.61 -7.40
C LEU A 17 -5.47 6.67 -7.87
N ALA A 18 -4.19 6.32 -7.98
CA ALA A 18 -3.13 7.22 -8.41
C ALA A 18 -3.38 7.76 -9.83
N HIS A 19 -3.79 6.90 -10.76
CA HIS A 19 -4.14 7.32 -12.10
C HIS A 19 -5.39 8.22 -12.13
N LYS A 20 -6.41 7.93 -11.32
CA LYS A 20 -7.62 8.76 -11.20
C LYS A 20 -7.29 10.15 -10.63
N VAL A 21 -6.49 10.22 -9.56
CA VAL A 21 -6.02 11.48 -8.97
C VAL A 21 -5.23 12.30 -9.98
N ASN A 22 -4.30 11.68 -10.70
CA ASN A 22 -3.49 12.37 -11.71
C ASN A 22 -4.38 12.98 -12.82
N ARG A 23 -5.30 12.19 -13.40
CA ARG A 23 -6.25 12.70 -14.40
C ARG A 23 -7.08 13.87 -13.90
N LEU A 24 -7.60 13.77 -12.67
CA LEU A 24 -8.48 14.78 -12.08
C LEU A 24 -7.75 16.07 -11.70
N SER A 25 -6.48 15.97 -11.29
CA SER A 25 -5.64 17.14 -10.99
C SER A 25 -5.39 18.02 -12.22
N LEU A 26 -5.43 17.44 -13.42
CA LEU A 26 -5.24 18.13 -14.70
C LEU A 26 -6.52 18.81 -15.21
N SER A 27 -7.71 18.38 -14.76
CA SER A 27 -9.00 18.87 -15.28
C SER A 27 -9.78 19.74 -14.30
N THR A 28 -9.76 19.41 -13.00
CA THR A 28 -10.66 20.00 -12.00
C THR A 28 -10.08 19.90 -10.58
N PRO A 29 -9.09 20.73 -10.21
CA PRO A 29 -8.41 20.63 -8.91
C PRO A 29 -9.28 21.00 -7.70
N CYS A 30 -10.50 21.52 -7.89
CA CYS A 30 -11.27 22.18 -6.82
C CYS A 30 -12.55 21.43 -6.37
N SER A 31 -12.82 20.21 -6.84
CA SER A 31 -14.01 19.46 -6.38
C SER A 31 -13.76 18.68 -5.08
N SER A 32 -14.80 18.46 -4.28
CA SER A 32 -14.71 17.66 -3.06
C SER A 32 -14.26 16.22 -3.34
N GLU A 33 -14.66 15.66 -4.49
CA GLU A 33 -14.23 14.33 -4.92
C GLU A 33 -12.73 14.28 -5.18
N THR A 34 -12.16 15.24 -5.91
CA THR A 34 -10.70 15.26 -6.17
C THR A 34 -9.91 15.42 -4.87
N ARG A 35 -10.36 16.29 -3.96
CA ARG A 35 -9.74 16.46 -2.64
C ARG A 35 -9.78 15.18 -1.80
N ASN A 36 -10.90 14.47 -1.78
CA ASN A 36 -11.05 13.22 -1.04
C ASN A 36 -10.14 12.11 -1.59
N LEU A 37 -10.06 11.97 -2.91
CA LEU A 37 -9.21 10.97 -3.55
C LEU A 37 -7.73 11.28 -3.36
N THR A 38 -7.33 12.55 -3.48
CA THR A 38 -5.95 12.98 -3.21
C THR A 38 -5.57 12.73 -1.76
N LYS A 39 -6.46 13.03 -0.81
CA LYS A 39 -6.22 12.74 0.61
C LYS A 39 -6.05 11.24 0.85
N LEU A 40 -6.92 10.40 0.28
CA LEU A 40 -6.81 8.95 0.41
C LEU A 40 -5.49 8.43 -0.16
N LYS A 41 -5.07 8.93 -1.32
CA LYS A 41 -3.78 8.57 -1.92
C LYS A 41 -2.62 8.98 -1.01
N SER A 42 -2.64 10.22 -0.50
CA SER A 42 -1.60 10.74 0.40
C SER A 42 -1.47 9.88 1.65
N GLN A 43 -2.58 9.48 2.27
CA GLN A 43 -2.57 8.61 3.45
C GLN A 43 -1.92 7.25 3.17
N ILE A 44 -2.16 6.67 1.99
CA ILE A 44 -1.51 5.41 1.59
C ILE A 44 -0.01 5.65 1.34
N ASP A 45 0.35 6.73 0.66
CA ASP A 45 1.74 7.11 0.37
C ASP A 45 2.53 7.33 1.66
N GLU A 46 1.97 8.09 2.61
CA GLU A 46 2.56 8.38 3.91
C GLU A 46 2.75 7.11 4.75
N ALA A 47 1.74 6.23 4.80
CA ALA A 47 1.85 4.97 5.53
C ALA A 47 2.95 4.08 4.93
N ILE A 48 3.01 3.97 3.60
CA ILE A 48 4.06 3.19 2.93
C ILE A 48 5.44 3.84 3.13
N GLN A 49 5.57 5.16 3.04
CA GLN A 49 6.83 5.87 3.27
C GLN A 49 7.31 5.74 4.72
N GLY A 50 6.39 5.77 5.69
CA GLY A 50 6.68 5.47 7.09
C GLY A 50 7.19 4.04 7.27
N MET A 51 6.58 3.08 6.56
CA MET A 51 7.09 1.71 6.53
C MET A 51 8.47 1.61 5.87
N GLU A 52 8.77 2.35 4.82
CA GLU A 52 10.10 2.31 4.20
C GLU A 52 11.19 2.76 5.16
N SER A 53 10.90 3.73 6.01
CA SER A 53 11.83 4.24 7.01
C SER A 53 12.04 3.25 8.18
N LEU A 54 10.96 2.60 8.64
CA LEU A 54 11.00 1.77 9.85
C LEU A 54 11.17 0.26 9.56
N PHE A 55 10.59 -0.21 8.46
CA PHE A 55 10.45 -1.62 8.09
C PHE A 55 10.58 -1.80 6.55
N PRO A 56 11.76 -1.51 5.97
CA PRO A 56 11.94 -1.44 4.52
C PRO A 56 11.54 -2.72 3.78
N ASP A 57 11.82 -3.89 4.35
CA ASP A 57 11.45 -5.18 3.75
C ASP A 57 9.93 -5.39 3.71
N TYR A 58 9.21 -4.93 4.74
CA TYR A 58 7.75 -5.02 4.78
C TYR A 58 7.12 -4.05 3.80
N ALA A 59 7.66 -2.84 3.67
CA ALA A 59 7.23 -1.89 2.65
C ALA A 59 7.42 -2.47 1.24
N LYS A 60 8.61 -3.03 0.97
CA LYS A 60 8.94 -3.68 -0.30
C LYS A 60 8.02 -4.87 -0.59
N LEU A 61 7.72 -5.70 0.41
CA LEU A 61 6.76 -6.80 0.30
C LEU A 61 5.38 -6.29 -0.13
N LEU A 62 4.83 -5.29 0.56
CA LEU A 62 3.49 -4.77 0.26
C LEU A 62 3.43 -4.12 -1.13
N ARG A 63 4.46 -3.35 -1.51
CA ARG A 63 4.57 -2.74 -2.84
C ARG A 63 4.58 -3.81 -3.92
N LEU A 64 5.53 -4.75 -3.88
CA LEU A 64 5.65 -5.77 -4.91
C LEU A 64 4.40 -6.66 -4.99
N ARG A 65 3.88 -7.11 -3.83
CA ARG A 65 2.78 -8.07 -3.81
C ARG A 65 1.44 -7.46 -4.18
N TYR A 66 1.12 -6.29 -3.65
CA TYR A 66 -0.24 -5.73 -3.72
C TYR A 66 -0.36 -4.51 -4.62
N ILE A 67 0.65 -3.64 -4.68
CA ILE A 67 0.63 -2.48 -5.57
C ILE A 67 1.05 -2.90 -6.98
N ASP A 68 2.11 -3.68 -7.11
CA ASP A 68 2.62 -4.17 -8.39
C ASP A 68 2.01 -5.48 -8.85
N GLY A 69 1.26 -6.15 -7.98
CA GLY A 69 0.54 -7.39 -8.31
C GLY A 69 1.46 -8.58 -8.61
N LYS A 70 2.74 -8.55 -8.18
CA LYS A 70 3.67 -9.67 -8.37
C LYS A 70 3.21 -10.91 -7.59
N LYS A 71 3.51 -12.11 -8.10
CA LYS A 71 3.18 -13.38 -7.44
C LYS A 71 3.97 -13.55 -6.14
N ALA A 72 3.43 -14.32 -5.17
CA ALA A 72 4.06 -14.53 -3.88
C ALA A 72 5.50 -15.07 -4.00
N ASP A 73 5.70 -16.09 -4.83
CA ASP A 73 7.02 -16.71 -5.06
C ASP A 73 8.05 -15.69 -5.57
N PHE A 74 7.66 -14.89 -6.58
CA PHE A 74 8.51 -13.81 -7.08
C PHE A 74 8.91 -12.81 -5.99
N VAL A 75 7.97 -12.47 -5.10
CA VAL A 75 8.24 -11.53 -4.00
C VAL A 75 9.15 -12.16 -2.96
N ALA A 76 8.94 -13.43 -2.62
CA ALA A 76 9.79 -14.19 -1.71
C ALA A 76 11.23 -14.26 -2.24
N ASP A 77 11.40 -14.57 -3.53
CA ASP A 77 12.69 -14.57 -4.21
C ASP A 77 13.34 -13.18 -4.21
N SER A 78 12.57 -12.13 -4.50
CA SER A 78 13.05 -10.73 -4.51
C SER A 78 13.46 -10.19 -3.14
N LEU A 79 13.00 -10.83 -2.08
CA LEU A 79 13.34 -10.53 -0.69
C LEU A 79 14.34 -11.55 -0.11
N HIS A 80 14.78 -12.53 -0.90
CA HIS A 80 15.67 -13.62 -0.48
C HIS A 80 15.15 -14.37 0.76
N VAL A 81 13.84 -14.62 0.82
CA VAL A 81 13.18 -15.32 1.95
C VAL A 81 12.44 -16.56 1.46
N CYS A 82 12.28 -17.56 2.32
CA CYS A 82 11.45 -18.72 2.02
C CYS A 82 9.95 -18.42 2.19
N ASP A 83 9.09 -19.27 1.62
CA ASP A 83 7.62 -19.13 1.70
C ASP A 83 7.10 -19.00 3.14
N ARG A 84 7.65 -19.76 4.09
CA ARG A 84 7.28 -19.66 5.50
C ARG A 84 7.54 -18.27 6.08
N THR A 85 8.71 -17.71 5.78
CA THR A 85 9.08 -16.35 6.20
C THR A 85 8.21 -15.32 5.49
N PHE A 86 7.96 -15.48 4.18
CA PHE A 86 7.07 -14.62 3.42
C PHE A 86 5.66 -14.55 4.03
N ARG A 87 5.04 -15.70 4.36
CA ARG A 87 3.70 -15.74 4.96
C ARG A 87 3.64 -15.01 6.31
N ARG A 88 4.66 -15.20 7.14
CA ARG A 88 4.78 -14.52 8.44
C ARG A 88 4.97 -13.01 8.25
N TRP A 89 5.89 -12.62 7.39
CA TRP A 89 6.18 -11.21 7.09
C TRP A 89 4.98 -10.52 6.48
N LYS A 90 4.21 -11.18 5.62
CA LYS A 90 2.97 -10.65 5.07
C LYS A 90 2.01 -10.23 6.19
N GLN A 91 1.75 -11.09 7.17
CA GLN A 91 0.85 -10.76 8.28
C GLN A 91 1.38 -9.59 9.11
N GLN A 92 2.69 -9.59 9.41
CA GLN A 92 3.32 -8.51 10.15
C GLN A 92 3.29 -7.18 9.40
N ALA A 93 3.59 -7.19 8.10
CA ALA A 93 3.58 -6.03 7.23
C ALA A 93 2.18 -5.39 7.15
N LEU A 94 1.13 -6.21 6.99
CA LEU A 94 -0.24 -5.72 6.99
C LEU A 94 -0.65 -5.12 8.34
N GLY A 95 -0.20 -5.71 9.45
CA GLY A 95 -0.41 -5.14 10.79
C GLY A 95 0.27 -3.77 10.95
N ARG A 96 1.56 -3.68 10.58
CA ARG A 96 2.31 -2.41 10.64
C ARG A 96 1.73 -1.33 9.73
N TYR A 97 1.27 -1.72 8.55
CA TYR A 97 0.55 -0.80 7.66
C TYR A 97 -0.72 -0.27 8.32
N ALA A 98 -1.51 -1.15 8.95
CA ALA A 98 -2.73 -0.74 9.65
C ALA A 98 -2.44 0.24 10.78
N ASP A 99 -1.39 -0.02 11.57
CA ASP A 99 -0.95 0.87 12.66
C ASP A 99 -0.63 2.27 12.13
N LEU A 100 0.20 2.37 11.09
CA LEU A 100 0.61 3.65 10.49
C LEU A 100 -0.57 4.37 9.81
N ARG A 101 -1.48 3.61 9.19
CA ARG A 101 -2.67 4.14 8.51
C ARG A 101 -3.76 4.61 9.48
N CYS A 102 -3.65 4.29 10.77
CA CYS A 102 -4.52 4.77 11.83
C CYS A 102 -3.99 6.05 12.52
N ILE A 103 -2.74 6.45 12.26
CA ILE A 103 -2.09 7.60 12.91
C ILE A 103 -2.40 8.93 12.16
N GLY A 104 -3.12 8.90 11.03
CA GLY A 104 -3.43 10.08 10.20
C GLY A 104 -4.90 10.29 9.84
#